data_AF-A0A957VBC4-F1
#
_entry.id   AF-A0A957VBC4-F1
#
_cell.length_a   1.000
_cell.length_b   1.000
_cell.length_c   1.000
_cell.angle_alpha   90.00
_cell.angle_beta   90.00
_cell.angle_gamma   90.00
#
_symmetry.space_group_name_H-M   'P 1'
#
loop_
_entity.id
_entity.type
_entity.pdbx_description
1 polymer ?
#
loop_
_entity_poly.entity_id
_entity_poly.type
_entity_poly.pdbx_seq_one_letter_code
_entity_poly.pdbx_strand_id
1 'polypeptide(L)'
;MLTDEAQAQLHLRTGHTQHAYQINHAVSFNTIKNHIFELLYDDQLDVDTLCHQLTQLFFTDPTCIRPLPHVPRRHPNYYKRYVFHRHKHKVCF
;
A
#
# COMPACT_ATOMS: atom_id res chain seq x y z
N MET A 1 11.30 -6.12 10.80
CA MET A 1 10.21 -6.59 9.93
C MET A 1 10.81 -6.99 8.59
N LEU A 2 10.28 -8.03 7.92
CA LEU A 2 10.88 -8.63 6.70
C LEU A 2 11.04 -7.63 5.53
N THR A 3 10.22 -6.58 5.51
CA THR A 3 10.20 -5.57 4.44
C THR A 3 11.01 -4.30 4.75
N ASP A 4 11.72 -4.23 5.88
CA ASP A 4 12.35 -2.98 6.34
C ASP A 4 13.49 -2.52 5.41
N GLU A 5 14.28 -3.46 4.88
CA GLU A 5 15.35 -3.14 3.94
C GLU A 5 14.79 -2.57 2.62
N ALA A 6 13.77 -3.21 2.08
CA ALA A 6 13.06 -2.72 0.91
C ALA A 6 12.43 -1.34 1.18
N GLN A 7 11.90 -1.11 2.39
CA GLN A 7 11.32 0.17 2.79
C GLN A 7 12.39 1.28 2.85
N ALA A 8 13.58 0.98 3.40
CA ALA A 8 14.70 1.91 3.42
C ALA A 8 15.16 2.28 2.00
N GLN A 9 15.29 1.28 1.11
CA GLN A 9 15.62 1.51 -0.30
C GLN A 9 14.56 2.34 -1.03
N LEU A 10 13.27 2.09 -0.76
CA LEU A 10 12.17 2.89 -1.28
C LEU A 10 12.30 4.35 -0.85
N HIS A 11 12.55 4.60 0.45
CA HIS A 11 12.73 5.93 0.99
C HIS A 11 13.89 6.69 0.33
N LEU A 12 15.01 6.01 0.05
CA LEU A 12 16.13 6.62 -0.68
C LEU A 12 15.72 7.03 -2.10
N ARG A 13 14.95 6.19 -2.81
CA ARG A 13 14.47 6.49 -4.17
C ARG A 13 13.44 7.60 -4.22
N THR A 14 12.53 7.64 -3.24
CA THR A 14 11.44 8.63 -3.17
C THR A 14 11.77 9.82 -2.26
N GLY A 15 13.02 10.00 -1.84
CA GLY A 15 13.40 11.07 -0.91
C GLY A 15 13.13 12.49 -1.44
N HIS A 16 13.03 12.63 -2.78
CA HIS A 16 12.77 13.91 -3.44
C HIS A 16 11.28 14.17 -3.74
N THR A 17 10.39 13.21 -3.47
CA THR A 17 8.97 13.38 -3.77
C THR A 17 8.24 14.17 -2.68
N GLN A 18 7.19 14.89 -3.06
CA GLN A 18 6.38 15.72 -2.14
C GLN A 18 5.75 14.92 -0.98
N HIS A 19 5.49 13.63 -1.20
CA HIS A 19 4.85 12.76 -0.23
C HIS A 19 5.77 11.58 0.10
N ALA A 20 5.64 11.08 1.33
CA ALA A 20 6.34 9.86 1.72
C ALA A 20 5.66 8.66 1.08
N TYR A 21 6.45 7.67 0.67
CA TYR A 21 5.96 6.40 0.16
C TYR A 21 6.29 5.28 1.14
N GLN A 22 5.45 4.25 1.12
CA GLN A 22 5.64 3.00 1.84
C GLN A 22 5.33 1.82 0.95
N ILE A 23 5.94 0.68 1.25
CA ILE A 23 5.61 -0.59 0.63
C ILE A 23 4.14 -0.89 0.83
N ASN A 24 3.50 -1.36 -0.22
CA ASN A 24 2.13 -1.81 -0.16
C ASN A 24 2.03 -3.08 0.70
N HIS A 25 1.60 -2.94 1.96
CA HIS A 25 1.48 -4.07 2.88
C HIS A 25 0.52 -5.16 2.39
N ALA A 26 -0.52 -4.82 1.61
CA ALA A 26 -1.44 -5.81 1.08
C ALA A 26 -0.77 -6.68 0.01
N VAL A 27 -0.02 -6.04 -0.90
CA VAL A 27 0.75 -6.73 -1.94
C VAL A 27 1.86 -7.56 -1.31
N SER A 28 2.67 -6.97 -0.42
CA SER A 28 3.79 -7.68 0.20
C SER A 28 3.33 -8.88 1.04
N PHE A 29 2.27 -8.72 1.82
CA PHE A 29 1.69 -9.83 2.56
C PHE A 29 1.21 -10.95 1.63
N ASN A 30 0.49 -10.61 0.55
CA ASN A 30 -0.05 -11.61 -0.36
C ASN A 30 1.06 -12.37 -1.11
N THR A 31 2.10 -11.67 -1.57
CA THR A 31 3.22 -12.29 -2.28
C THR A 31 4.03 -13.19 -1.34
N ILE A 32 4.35 -12.71 -0.14
CA ILE A 32 5.06 -13.52 0.87
C ILE A 32 4.26 -14.78 1.19
N LYS A 33 2.94 -14.63 1.41
CA LYS A 33 2.04 -15.76 1.65
C LYS A 33 2.06 -16.80 0.53
N ASN A 34 2.12 -16.36 -0.73
CA ASN A 34 2.17 -17.27 -1.87
C ASN A 34 3.49 -18.05 -1.94
N HIS A 35 4.62 -17.40 -1.63
CA HIS A 35 5.94 -18.04 -1.67
C HIS A 35 6.31 -18.81 -0.39
N ILE A 36 5.55 -18.67 0.71
CA ILE A 36 5.83 -19.37 1.97
C ILE A 36 5.83 -20.89 1.81
N PHE A 37 4.91 -21.44 1.00
CA PHE A 37 4.87 -22.88 0.80
C PHE A 37 6.06 -23.38 -0.03
N GLU A 38 6.45 -22.63 -1.06
CA GLU A 38 7.64 -22.93 -1.87
C GLU A 38 8.90 -22.91 -0.98
N LEU A 39 9.04 -21.90 -0.12
CA LEU A 39 10.14 -21.79 0.85
C LEU A 39 10.19 -22.94 1.88
N LEU A 40 9.05 -23.55 2.22
CA LEU A 40 8.99 -24.61 3.23
C LEU A 40 9.22 -26.00 2.64
N TYR A 41 8.92 -26.20 1.35
CA TYR A 41 8.92 -27.52 0.72
C TYR A 41 10.01 -27.70 -0.35
N ASP A 42 10.65 -26.62 -0.81
CA ASP A 42 11.68 -26.69 -1.83
C ASP A 42 13.07 -26.37 -1.26
N ASP A 43 13.86 -27.42 -1.02
CA ASP A 43 15.24 -27.33 -0.52
C ASP A 43 16.21 -26.69 -1.54
N GLN A 44 15.79 -26.51 -2.79
CA GLN A 44 16.62 -25.90 -3.84
C GLN A 44 16.37 -24.39 -3.99
N LEU A 45 15.41 -23.82 -3.26
CA LEU A 45 15.05 -22.42 -3.41
C LEU A 45 16.07 -21.52 -2.72
N ASP A 46 16.79 -20.73 -3.51
CA ASP A 46 17.74 -19.74 -2.99
C ASP A 46 16.98 -18.51 -2.45
N VAL A 47 16.94 -18.41 -1.11
CA VAL A 47 16.26 -17.35 -0.36
C VAL A 47 16.73 -15.95 -0.79
N ASP A 48 18.02 -15.78 -1.09
CA ASP A 48 18.58 -14.47 -1.43
C ASP A 48 18.04 -13.97 -2.78
N THR A 49 17.93 -14.87 -3.76
CA THR A 49 17.35 -14.54 -5.07
C THR A 49 15.87 -14.20 -4.96
N LEU A 50 15.11 -14.94 -4.16
CA LEU A 50 13.70 -14.67 -3.92
C LEU A 50 13.51 -13.31 -3.24
N CYS A 51 14.28 -13.02 -2.20
CA CYS A 51 14.25 -11.72 -1.50
C CYS A 51 14.54 -10.56 -2.47
N HIS A 52 15.49 -10.73 -3.39
CA HIS A 52 15.78 -9.73 -4.41
C HIS A 52 14.60 -9.53 -5.37
N GLN A 53 13.99 -10.62 -5.87
CA GLN A 53 12.82 -10.56 -6.76
C GLN A 53 11.62 -9.90 -6.07
N LEU A 54 11.34 -10.26 -4.83
CA LEU A 54 10.27 -9.67 -4.02
C LEU A 54 10.51 -8.17 -3.79
N THR A 55 11.75 -7.78 -3.49
CA THR A 55 12.11 -6.37 -3.32
C THR A 55 11.86 -5.57 -4.60
N GLN A 56 12.23 -6.12 -5.77
CA GLN A 56 11.94 -5.50 -7.07
C GLN A 56 10.44 -5.36 -7.30
N LEU A 57 9.65 -6.40 -6.99
CA LEU A 57 8.20 -6.38 -7.10
C LEU A 57 7.59 -5.29 -6.22
N PHE A 58 8.06 -5.12 -4.98
CA PHE A 58 7.54 -4.12 -4.05
C PHE A 58 7.78 -2.68 -4.52
N PHE A 59 8.77 -2.45 -5.37
CA PHE A 59 9.01 -1.12 -5.97
C PHE A 59 8.06 -0.78 -7.12
N THR A 60 7.33 -1.75 -7.68
CA THR A 60 6.44 -1.51 -8.82
C THR A 60 5.15 -0.79 -8.42
N ASP A 61 4.61 -1.10 -7.24
CA ASP A 61 3.36 -0.54 -6.72
C ASP A 61 3.48 -0.09 -5.26
N PRO A 62 4.23 1.01 -4.99
CA PRO A 62 4.32 1.57 -3.64
C PRO A 62 3.09 2.42 -3.30
N THR A 63 2.69 2.40 -2.03
CA THR A 63 1.59 3.23 -1.53
C THR A 63 2.09 4.57 -1.02
N CYS A 64 1.40 5.64 -1.41
CA CYS A 64 1.71 6.99 -0.94
C CYS A 64 1.07 7.25 0.44
N ILE A 65 1.89 7.62 1.43
CA ILE A 65 1.42 8.15 2.71
C ILE A 65 1.10 9.62 2.51
N ARG A 66 -0.18 9.90 2.29
CA ARG A 66 -0.67 11.28 2.30
C ARG A 66 -0.85 11.74 3.75
N PRO A 67 -0.23 12.87 4.16
CA PRO A 67 -0.50 13.42 5.48
C PRO A 67 -1.99 13.73 5.61
N LEU A 68 -2.55 13.50 6.80
CA LEU A 68 -3.92 13.92 7.05
C LEU A 68 -4.06 15.42 6.77
N PRO A 69 -5.20 15.86 6.21
CA PRO A 69 -5.41 17.27 5.97
C PRO A 69 -5.26 18.04 7.28
N HIS A 70 -4.44 19.09 7.24
CA HIS A 70 -4.22 19.97 8.39
C HIS A 70 -5.51 20.63 8.88
N VAL A 71 -6.50 20.77 7.99
CA VAL A 71 -7.82 21.32 8.30
C VAL A 71 -8.82 20.17 8.48
N PRO A 72 -9.60 20.15 9.58
CA PRO A 72 -10.63 19.13 9.77
C PRO A 72 -11.64 19.20 8.63
N ARG A 73 -12.05 18.02 8.14
CA ARG A 73 -13.07 17.92 7.09
C ARG A 73 -14.35 18.53 7.65
N ARG A 74 -14.80 19.65 7.07
CA ARG A 74 -16.06 20.29 7.47
C ARG A 74 -17.20 19.29 7.26
N HIS A 75 -17.90 18.95 8.34
CA HIS A 75 -19.10 18.13 8.22
C HIS A 75 -20.14 18.90 7.40
N PRO A 76 -20.75 18.26 6.37
CA PRO A 76 -21.81 18.90 5.64
C PRO A 76 -22.98 19.21 6.59
N ASN A 77 -23.47 20.44 6.52
CA ASN A 77 -24.76 20.85 7.11
C ASN A 77 -25.83 19.77 6.80
N TYR A 78 -26.72 19.51 7.77
CA TYR A 78 -27.89 18.65 7.61
C TYR A 78 -28.58 18.78 6.24
N TYR A 79 -28.87 20.00 5.81
CA TYR A 79 -29.46 20.32 4.51
C TYR A 79 -28.63 19.81 3.32
N LYS A 80 -27.30 19.98 3.36
CA LYS A 80 -26.41 19.49 2.28
C LYS A 80 -26.44 17.97 2.19
N ARG A 81 -26.49 17.25 3.32
CA ARG A 81 -26.67 15.78 3.32
C ARG A 81 -28.05 15.40 2.78
N TYR A 82 -29.10 16.08 3.23
CA TYR A 82 -30.46 15.86 2.76
C TYR A 82 -30.56 15.97 1.23
N VAL A 83 -30.04 17.07 0.66
CA VAL A 83 -30.02 17.27 -0.80
C VAL A 83 -29.23 16.17 -1.50
N PHE A 84 -28.09 15.75 -0.95
CA PHE A 84 -27.31 14.65 -1.52
C PHE A 84 -28.09 13.34 -1.56
N HIS A 85 -28.63 12.89 -0.42
CA HIS A 85 -29.37 11.63 -0.34
C HIS A 85 -30.66 11.65 -1.17
N ARG A 86 -31.36 12.79 -1.21
CA ARG A 86 -32.62 12.92 -1.96
C ARG A 86 -32.43 13.04 -3.47
N HIS A 87 -31.40 13.77 -3.92
CA HIS A 87 -31.30 14.17 -5.33
C HIS A 87 -30.06 13.66 -6.07
N LYS A 88 -28.98 13.34 -5.35
CA LYS A 88 -27.69 12.97 -5.99
C LYS A 88 -27.31 11.51 -5.79
N HIS A 89 -27.70 10.92 -4.67
CA HIS A 89 -27.40 9.54 -4.35
C HIS A 89 -28.23 8.60 -5.21
N LYS A 90 -27.57 7.87 -6.10
CA LYS A 90 -28.18 6.81 -6.89
C LYS A 90 -27.83 5.49 -6.23
N VAL A 91 -28.85 4.75 -5.78
CA VAL A 91 -28.66 3.38 -5.28
C VAL A 91 -28.49 2.49 -6.51
N CYS A 92 -27.31 1.91 -6.67
CA CYS A 92 -27.06 0.85 -7.65
C CYS A 92 -27.22 -0.48 -6.94
N PHE A 93 -28.01 -1.38 -7.52
CA PHE A 93 -28.21 -2.76 -7.05
C PHE A 93 -27.39 -3.72 -7.91
#